data_AF-A0A942HSW3-F1
#
_entry.id   AF-A0A942HSW3-F1
#
_cell.length_a   1.000
_cell.length_b   1.000
_cell.length_c   1.000
_cell.angle_alpha   90.00
_cell.angle_beta   90.00
_cell.angle_gamma   90.00
#
_symmetry.space_group_name_H-M   'P 1'
#
loop_
_entity.id
_entity.type
_entity.pdbx_description
1 polymer ?
#
loop_
_entity_poly.entity_id
_entity_poly.type
_entity_poly.pdbx_seq_one_letter_code
_entity_poly.pdbx_strand_id
1 'polypeptide(L)'
;MSPNVSLAEYQLFITTRLRQFEEKRAAGDADRLQHLAMTPDSMLLRKWLLIVSGIGFPITFVLLFLLGIIAPHLPVFISTFLWLLAKGAMGITFLIFLLGIYLTLSKSDQDGR
;
A
#
# COMPACT_ATOMS: atom_id res chain seq x y z
N MET A 1 22.42 16.78 11.47
CA MET A 1 21.08 17.40 11.36
C MET A 1 20.22 16.49 10.51
N SER A 2 19.33 15.70 11.14
CA SER A 2 18.36 14.89 10.41
C SER A 2 17.39 15.86 9.73
N PRO A 3 17.19 15.81 8.40
CA PRO A 3 16.16 16.62 7.78
C PRO A 3 14.82 16.15 8.36
N ASN A 4 14.14 17.04 9.09
CA ASN A 4 12.76 16.86 9.50
C ASN A 4 11.90 16.96 8.22
N VAL A 5 11.98 15.96 7.35
CA VAL A 5 11.06 15.84 6.23
C VAL A 5 9.69 15.69 6.85
N SER A 6 8.85 16.70 6.65
CA SER A 6 7.55 16.73 7.30
C SER A 6 6.70 15.59 6.73
N LEU A 7 5.88 14.97 7.57
CA LEU A 7 4.92 13.94 7.12
C LEU A 7 4.03 14.46 5.97
N ALA A 8 3.79 15.77 5.94
CA ALA A 8 3.09 16.46 4.87
C ALA A 8 3.83 16.39 3.53
N GLU A 9 5.15 16.59 3.49
CA GLU A 9 5.96 16.49 2.26
C GLU A 9 5.97 15.06 1.69
N TYR A 10 6.05 14.05 2.55
CA TYR A 10 5.96 12.65 2.12
C TYR A 10 4.59 12.30 1.56
N GLN A 11 3.51 12.77 2.21
CA GLN A 11 2.15 12.60 1.70
C GLN A 11 2.01 13.26 0.32
N LEU A 12 2.49 14.49 0.16
CA LEU A 12 2.45 15.23 -1.10
C LEU A 12 3.23 14.53 -2.22
N PHE A 13 4.41 13.97 -1.90
CA PHE A 13 5.20 13.20 -2.86
C PHE A 13 4.47 11.94 -3.32
N ILE A 14 3.91 11.18 -2.38
CA ILE A 14 3.20 9.94 -2.67
C ILE A 14 1.93 10.23 -3.48
N THR A 15 1.13 11.23 -3.10
CA THR A 15 -0.09 11.60 -3.83
C THR A 15 0.21 12.08 -5.24
N THR A 16 1.27 12.88 -5.43
CA THR A 16 1.70 13.35 -6.75
C THR A 16 2.09 12.18 -7.66
N ARG A 17 2.82 11.19 -7.12
CA ARG A 17 3.20 9.97 -7.88
C ARG A 17 2.00 9.11 -8.24
N LEU A 18 1.06 8.95 -7.31
CA LEU A 18 -0.18 8.22 -7.53
C LEU A 18 -1.06 8.88 -8.58
N ARG A 19 -1.14 10.21 -8.55
CA ARG A 19 -1.88 11.00 -9.54
C ARG A 19 -1.28 10.85 -10.94
N GLN A 20 0.05 10.97 -11.07
CA GLN A 20 0.75 10.69 -12.32
C GLN A 20 0.54 9.26 -12.83
N PHE A 21 0.42 8.28 -11.93
CA PHE A 21 0.16 6.89 -12.31
C PHE A 21 -1.27 6.69 -12.81
N GLU A 22 -2.27 7.26 -12.12
CA GLU A 22 -3.67 7.19 -12.57
C GLU A 22 -3.90 8.00 -13.86
N GLU A 23 -3.27 9.17 -14.03
CA GLU A 23 -3.31 9.94 -15.28
C GLU A 23 -2.76 9.15 -16.47
N LYS A 24 -1.63 8.45 -16.28
CA LYS A 24 -1.08 7.54 -17.31
C LYS A 24 -2.00 6.35 -17.59
N ARG A 25 -2.67 5.82 -16.57
CA ARG A 25 -3.59 4.68 -16.70
C ARG A 25 -4.92 5.08 -17.34
N ALA A 26 -5.34 6.34 -17.18
CA ALA A 26 -6.51 6.93 -17.80
C ALA A 26 -6.19 7.62 -19.14
N ALA A 27 -4.94 7.57 -19.62
CA ALA A 27 -4.55 8.11 -20.91
C ALA A 27 -5.34 7.39 -22.02
N GLY A 28 -6.37 8.06 -22.54
CA GLY A 28 -7.32 7.52 -23.51
C GLY A 28 -8.80 7.68 -23.13
N ASP A 29 -9.11 8.10 -21.90
CA ASP A 29 -10.47 8.28 -21.40
C ASP A 29 -10.62 9.67 -20.74
N ALA A 30 -11.20 10.61 -21.50
CA ALA A 30 -11.32 12.01 -21.10
C ALA A 30 -12.23 12.20 -19.86
N ASP A 31 -13.28 11.39 -19.73
CA ASP A 31 -14.21 11.45 -18.60
C ASP A 31 -13.53 11.00 -17.30
N ARG A 32 -12.68 9.97 -17.37
CA ARG A 32 -11.87 9.54 -16.24
C ARG A 32 -10.86 10.58 -15.79
N LEU A 33 -10.20 11.26 -16.73
CA LEU A 33 -9.26 12.34 -16.42
C LEU A 33 -9.95 13.52 -15.73
N GLN A 34 -11.17 13.86 -16.16
CA GLN A 34 -11.96 14.94 -15.54
C GLN A 34 -12.42 14.56 -14.12
N HIS A 35 -12.84 13.31 -13.91
CA HIS A 35 -13.15 12.78 -12.57
C HIS A 35 -11.92 12.76 -11.65
N LEU A 36 -10.75 12.38 -12.18
CA LEU A 36 -9.48 12.40 -11.45
C LEU A 36 -9.07 13.81 -11.03
N ALA A 37 -9.32 14.82 -11.88
CA ALA A 37 -9.05 16.21 -11.56
C ALA A 37 -9.93 16.75 -10.41
N MET A 38 -11.17 16.26 -10.29
CA MET A 38 -12.09 16.63 -9.21
C MET A 38 -11.91 15.80 -7.93
N THR A 39 -11.15 14.71 -7.97
CA THR A 39 -10.98 13.83 -6.81
C THR A 39 -9.88 14.37 -5.89
N PRO A 40 -10.14 14.58 -4.58
CA PRO A 40 -9.12 15.05 -3.65
C PRO A 40 -8.05 13.97 -3.41
N ASP A 41 -6.79 14.39 -3.29
CA ASP A 41 -5.61 13.50 -3.16
C ASP A 41 -5.70 12.51 -1.98
N SER A 42 -6.40 12.89 -0.91
CA SER A 42 -6.67 12.02 0.25
C SER A 42 -7.54 10.81 -0.09
N MET A 43 -8.48 10.94 -1.03
CA MET A 43 -9.31 9.82 -1.50
C MET A 43 -8.51 8.87 -2.39
N LEU A 44 -7.62 9.40 -3.25
CA LEU A 44 -6.72 8.59 -4.08
C LEU A 44 -5.79 7.74 -3.22
N LEU A 45 -5.15 8.36 -2.21
CA LEU A 45 -4.25 7.67 -1.28
C LEU A 45 -4.98 6.53 -0.56
N ARG A 46 -6.19 6.79 -0.05
CA ARG A 46 -7.01 5.80 0.65
C ARG A 46 -7.44 4.64 -0.24
N LYS A 47 -7.91 4.93 -1.46
CA LYS A 47 -8.28 3.92 -2.45
C LYS A 47 -7.10 2.99 -2.73
N TRP A 48 -5.92 3.56 -2.95
CA TRP A 48 -4.72 2.77 -3.19
C TRP A 48 -4.22 2.03 -1.96
N LEU A 49 -4.30 2.59 -0.76
CA LEU A 49 -4.01 1.87 0.49
C LEU A 49 -4.91 0.64 0.66
N LEU A 50 -6.21 0.77 0.37
CA LEU A 50 -7.15 -0.35 0.42
C LEU A 50 -6.88 -1.38 -0.68
N ILE A 51 -6.56 -0.94 -1.89
CA ILE A 51 -6.20 -1.85 -3.00
C ILE A 51 -4.91 -2.60 -2.68
N VAL A 52 -3.85 -1.89 -2.26
CA VAL A 52 -2.55 -2.47 -1.92
C VAL A 52 -2.69 -3.42 -0.75
N SER A 53 -3.49 -3.08 0.26
CA SER A 53 -3.75 -4.00 1.37
C SER A 53 -4.59 -5.22 0.95
N GLY A 54 -5.69 -4.99 0.23
CA GLY A 54 -6.62 -6.05 -0.18
C GLY A 54 -5.98 -7.05 -1.14
N ILE A 55 -5.04 -6.61 -1.98
CA ILE A 55 -4.25 -7.48 -2.87
C ILE A 55 -2.99 -8.01 -2.16
N GLY A 56 -2.36 -7.21 -1.31
CA GLY A 56 -1.15 -7.61 -0.59
C GLY A 56 -1.37 -8.77 0.37
N PHE A 57 -2.54 -8.83 1.02
CA PHE A 57 -2.89 -9.91 1.94
C PHE A 57 -2.95 -11.30 1.26
N PRO A 58 -3.73 -11.51 0.18
CA PRO A 58 -3.74 -12.79 -0.53
C PRO A 58 -2.38 -13.12 -1.16
N ILE A 59 -1.63 -12.14 -1.67
CA ILE A 59 -0.28 -12.39 -2.21
C ILE A 59 0.66 -12.90 -1.12
N THR A 60 0.72 -12.23 0.03
CA THR A 60 1.59 -12.66 1.14
C THR A 60 1.16 -14.01 1.70
N PHE A 61 -0.14 -14.28 1.75
CA PHE A 61 -0.68 -15.60 2.13
C PHE A 61 -0.23 -16.71 1.17
N VAL A 62 -0.40 -16.52 -0.14
CA VAL A 62 0.04 -17.49 -1.17
C VAL A 62 1.54 -17.72 -1.09
N LEU A 63 2.33 -16.66 -0.88
CA LEU A 63 3.78 -16.74 -0.79
C LEU A 63 4.23 -17.53 0.44
N LEU A 64 3.60 -17.30 1.60
CA LEU A 64 3.84 -18.08 2.83
C LEU A 64 3.43 -19.54 2.66
N PHE A 65 2.30 -19.80 1.99
CA PHE A 65 1.81 -21.15 1.72
C PHE A 65 2.78 -21.93 0.83
N LEU A 66 3.21 -21.33 -0.29
CA LEU A 66 4.22 -21.92 -1.18
C LEU A 66 5.55 -22.15 -0.47
N LEU A 67 5.97 -21.18 0.36
CA LEU A 67 7.18 -21.32 1.15
C LEU A 67 7.08 -22.49 2.13
N GLY A 68 5.91 -22.70 2.76
CA GLY A 68 5.66 -23.83 3.65
C GLY A 68 5.80 -25.18 2.96
N ILE A 69 5.36 -25.29 1.70
CA ILE A 69 5.46 -26.52 0.90
C ILE A 69 6.91 -26.79 0.48
N ILE A 70 7.64 -25.75 0.07
CA ILE A 70 9.01 -25.87 -0.47
C ILE A 70 10.07 -25.93 0.64
N ALA A 71 9.81 -25.37 1.82
CA ALA A 71 10.78 -25.27 2.92
C ALA A 71 11.44 -26.60 3.33
N PRO A 72 10.75 -27.77 3.36
CA PRO A 72 11.37 -29.05 3.69
C PRO A 72 12.43 -29.52 2.67
N HIS A 73 12.35 -29.02 1.44
CA HIS A 73 13.28 -29.37 0.36
C HIS A 73 14.47 -28.41 0.25
N LEU A 74 14.49 -27.34 1.04
CA LEU A 74 15.53 -26.33 1.02
C LEU A 74 16.54 -26.54 2.17
N PRO A 75 17.81 -26.15 1.97
CA PRO A 75 18.77 -26.06 3.06
C PRO A 75 18.24 -25.14 4.18
N VAL A 76 18.44 -25.55 5.44
CA VAL A 76 17.94 -24.84 6.64
C VAL A 76 18.33 -23.37 6.65
N PHE A 77 19.54 -23.04 6.21
CA PHE A 77 20.00 -21.65 6.09
C PHE A 77 19.12 -20.83 5.15
N ILE A 78 18.85 -21.36 3.94
CA ILE A 78 18.05 -20.69 2.92
C ILE A 78 16.60 -20.57 3.39
N SER A 79 16.01 -21.64 3.93
CA SER A 79 14.63 -21.60 4.42
C SER A 79 14.45 -20.57 5.54
N THR A 80 15.42 -20.46 6.46
CA THR A 80 15.39 -19.46 7.54
C THR A 80 15.38 -18.03 7.00
N PHE A 81 16.24 -17.72 6.02
CA PHE A 81 16.27 -16.40 5.38
C PHE A 81 14.97 -16.09 4.64
N LEU A 82 14.41 -17.03 3.89
CA LEU A 82 13.13 -16.84 3.20
C LEU A 82 11.98 -16.65 4.19
N TRP A 83 11.97 -17.38 5.31
CA TRP A 83 10.97 -17.22 6.36
C TRP A 83 11.05 -15.85 7.03
N LEU A 84 12.26 -15.34 7.26
CA LEU A 84 12.46 -14.00 7.79
C LEU A 84 11.92 -12.93 6.83
N LEU A 85 12.26 -13.05 5.54
CA LEU A 85 11.76 -12.16 4.48
C LEU A 85 10.24 -12.20 4.34
N ALA A 86 9.64 -13.40 4.35
CA ALA A 86 8.21 -13.56 4.20
C ALA A 86 7.44 -12.98 5.39
N LYS A 87 7.93 -13.18 6.63
CA LYS A 87 7.38 -12.54 7.83
C LYS A 87 7.53 -11.02 7.78
N GLY A 88 8.68 -10.52 7.32
CA GLY A 88 8.90 -9.09 7.13
C GLY A 88 7.91 -8.48 6.13
N ALA A 89 7.72 -9.12 4.98
CA ALA A 89 6.74 -8.71 3.97
C ALA A 89 5.31 -8.69 4.54
N MET A 90 4.92 -9.72 5.30
CA MET A 90 3.62 -9.77 5.97
C MET A 90 3.45 -8.61 6.97
N GLY A 91 4.48 -8.33 7.78
CA GLY A 91 4.49 -7.21 8.72
C GLY A 91 4.34 -5.85 8.03
N ILE A 92 5.07 -5.62 6.93
CA ILE A 92 4.95 -4.39 6.14
C ILE A 92 3.54 -4.24 5.56
N THR A 93 3.00 -5.31 4.99
CA THR A 93 1.64 -5.32 4.41
C THR A 93 0.59 -5.00 5.48
N PHE A 94 0.78 -5.53 6.69
CA PHE A 94 -0.08 -5.24 7.84
C PHE A 94 0.04 -3.78 8.32
N LEU A 95 1.24 -3.21 8.36
CA LEU A 95 1.43 -1.78 8.69
C LEU A 95 0.76 -0.87 7.66
N ILE A 96 0.87 -1.19 6.37
CA ILE A 96 0.18 -0.46 5.29
C ILE A 96 -1.34 -0.56 5.46
N PHE A 97 -1.86 -1.75 5.82
CA PHE A 97 -3.27 -1.92 6.11
C PHE A 97 -3.74 -1.09 7.30
N LEU A 98 -3.00 -1.12 8.41
CA LEU A 98 -3.26 -0.31 9.60
C LEU A 98 -3.26 1.18 9.28
N LEU A 99 -2.30 1.64 8.48
CA LEU A 99 -2.26 3.02 8.02
C LEU A 99 -3.49 3.38 7.17
N GLY A 100 -3.95 2.45 6.32
CA GLY A 100 -5.16 2.60 5.54
C GLY A 100 -6.43 2.68 6.40
N ILE A 101 -6.52 1.85 7.45
CA ILE A 101 -7.61 1.91 8.44
C ILE A 101 -7.54 3.21 9.24
N TYR A 102 -6.37 3.59 9.73
CA TYR A 102 -6.19 4.81 10.52
C TYR A 102 -6.65 6.05 9.74
N LEU A 103 -6.21 6.19 8.48
CA LEU A 103 -6.64 7.29 7.60
C LEU A 103 -8.14 7.21 7.26
N THR A 104 -8.71 6.00 7.21
CA THR A 104 -10.14 5.78 7.01
C THR A 104 -10.96 6.27 8.23
N LEU A 105 -10.55 5.88 9.43
CA LEU A 105 -11.25 6.20 10.68
C LEU A 105 -11.08 7.67 11.07
N SER A 106 -9.88 8.24 10.96
CA SER A 106 -9.63 9.66 11.28
C SER A 106 -10.44 10.62 10.40
N LYS A 107 -10.80 10.24 9.17
CA LYS A 107 -11.69 11.05 8.32
C LYS A 107 -13.16 10.90 8.70
N SER A 108 -13.59 9.71 9.11
CA SER A 108 -14.94 9.50 9.64
C SER A 108 -15.24 10.36 10.87
N ASP A 109 -14.21 10.67 11.66
CA ASP A 109 -14.32 11.52 12.85
C ASP A 109 -14.34 13.03 12.51
N GLN A 110 -13.85 13.42 11.32
CA GLN A 110 -13.93 14.81 10.81
C GLN A 110 -15.23 15.12 10.06
N ASP A 111 -15.82 14.15 9.36
CA ASP A 111 -17.14 14.31 8.70
C ASP A 111 -18.33 14.21 9.69
N GLY A 112 -18.07 13.84 10.96
CA GLY A 112 -19.07 13.68 12.02
C GLY A 112 -19.19 14.87 12.98
N ARG A 113 -18.54 16.01 12.71
CA ARG A 113 -18.62 17.25 13.50
C ARG A 113 -19.16 18.40 12.68
#